data_AF-A0A5B8M783-F1
#
_entry.id   AF-A0A5B8M783-F1
#
_cell.length_a   1.000
_cell.length_b   1.000
_cell.length_c   1.000
_cell.angle_alpha   90.00
_cell.angle_beta   90.00
_cell.angle_gamma   90.00
#
_symmetry.space_group_name_H-M   'P 1'
#
loop_
_entity.id
_entity.type
_entity.pdbx_description
1 polymer ?
#
loop_
_entity_poly.entity_id
_entity_poly.type
_entity_poly.pdbx_seq_one_letter_code
_entity_poly.pdbx_strand_id
1 'polypeptide(L)'
;MSGRRKGPSTTREEILDAAREVFADRGVDGTTREIAQRAGVDPAMIAHYFGSKGGLFDAVTALRIDPADVIAPVLEARPEDAARRLVAQLITVWDAHASVISVMVRSATRNKVVAGQMRAFILERAVRPVVTRFSPDPDPEQIEVRAALVASQVAGLLLTRYVLRWEPLASADPDWVVDHIAPTVQAYLTGPLPSRPSAS
;
A
#
# COMPACT_ATOMS: atom_id res chain seq x y z
N MET A 1 5.45 -17.95 44.35
CA MET A 1 6.04 -18.87 43.35
C MET A 1 6.15 -18.13 42.03
N SER A 2 7.38 -17.86 41.60
CA SER A 2 7.72 -17.10 40.40
C SER A 2 7.58 -17.99 39.18
N GLY A 3 6.80 -17.55 38.19
CA GLY A 3 6.64 -18.20 36.88
C GLY A 3 6.98 -17.22 35.77
N ARG A 4 8.22 -16.75 35.73
CA ARG A 4 8.74 -15.85 34.71
C ARG A 4 8.87 -16.59 33.38
N ARG A 5 7.90 -16.45 32.48
CA ARG A 5 8.05 -16.87 31.07
C ARG A 5 9.08 -15.98 30.39
N LYS A 6 10.28 -16.51 30.16
CA LYS A 6 11.27 -15.96 29.23
C LYS A 6 11.11 -16.72 27.90
N GLY A 7 10.33 -16.17 26.98
CA GLY A 7 10.46 -16.46 25.55
C GLY A 7 11.26 -15.34 24.86
N PRO A 8 11.80 -15.54 23.65
CA PRO A 8 12.49 -14.47 22.92
C PRO A 8 11.47 -13.37 22.53
N SER A 9 11.74 -12.13 22.93
CA SER A 9 11.16 -10.85 22.45
C SER A 9 9.63 -10.66 22.35
N THR A 10 8.82 -11.13 23.30
CA THR A 10 7.36 -10.84 23.29
C THR A 10 7.05 -9.34 23.39
N THR A 11 7.80 -8.59 24.20
CA THR A 11 7.52 -7.16 24.40
C THR A 11 7.73 -6.28 23.17
N ARG A 12 8.70 -6.64 22.31
CA ARG A 12 8.92 -5.91 21.06
C ARG A 12 7.74 -6.13 20.11
N GLU A 13 7.22 -7.35 20.04
CA GLU A 13 6.07 -7.71 19.22
C GLU A 13 4.77 -7.10 19.77
N GLU A 14 4.56 -7.14 21.10
CA GLU A 14 3.44 -6.48 21.79
C GLU A 14 3.40 -4.97 21.48
N ILE A 15 4.55 -4.29 21.48
CA ILE A 15 4.63 -2.88 21.09
C ILE A 15 4.29 -2.69 19.61
N LEU A 16 4.76 -3.58 18.71
CA LEU A 16 4.44 -3.48 17.29
C LEU A 16 2.95 -3.68 16.99
N ASP A 17 2.31 -4.63 17.66
CA ASP A 17 0.87 -4.90 17.51
C ASP A 17 0.04 -3.72 18.04
N ALA A 18 0.36 -3.23 19.23
CA ALA A 18 -0.29 -2.03 19.77
C ALA A 18 -0.08 -0.80 18.88
N ALA A 19 1.12 -0.64 18.30
CA ALA A 19 1.44 0.47 17.41
C ALA A 19 0.68 0.37 16.08
N ARG A 20 0.52 -0.85 15.52
CA ARG A 20 -0.31 -1.08 14.32
C ARG A 20 -1.73 -0.62 14.55
N GLU A 21 -2.34 -0.97 15.68
CA GLU A 21 -3.71 -0.56 16.00
C GLU A 21 -3.82 0.97 16.16
N VAL A 22 -2.93 1.57 16.96
CA VAL A 22 -2.97 3.02 17.20
C VAL A 22 -2.72 3.82 15.91
N PHE A 23 -1.76 3.41 15.09
CA PHE A 23 -1.48 4.07 13.81
C PHE A 23 -2.55 3.75 12.75
N ALA A 24 -3.26 2.62 12.85
CA ALA A 24 -4.36 2.31 11.94
C ALA A 24 -5.56 3.24 12.18
N ASP A 25 -5.73 3.74 13.40
CA ASP A 25 -6.79 4.70 13.72
C ASP A 25 -6.36 6.15 13.50
N ARG A 26 -5.13 6.50 13.93
CA ARG A 26 -4.67 7.89 14.01
C ARG A 26 -3.58 8.26 13.00
N GLY A 27 -3.13 7.33 12.16
CA GLY A 27 -1.93 7.52 11.35
C GLY A 27 -0.72 7.89 12.21
N VAL A 28 0.20 8.67 11.65
CA VAL A 28 1.38 9.18 12.37
C VAL A 28 1.07 10.09 13.58
N ASP A 29 -0.19 10.47 13.83
CA ASP A 29 -0.54 11.33 14.96
C ASP A 29 -0.57 10.57 16.30
N GLY A 30 -0.78 9.25 16.28
CA GLY A 30 -0.85 8.40 17.48
C GLY A 30 0.39 8.50 18.38
N THR A 31 0.22 8.66 19.69
CA THR A 31 1.34 8.97 20.59
C THR A 31 2.02 7.72 21.14
N THR A 32 3.31 7.82 21.49
CA THR A 32 4.03 6.72 22.16
C THR A 32 3.42 6.35 23.50
N ARG A 33 2.78 7.30 24.20
CA ARG A 33 2.06 7.04 25.46
C ARG A 33 0.83 6.15 25.24
N GLU A 34 0.05 6.41 24.20
CA GLU A 34 -1.12 5.59 23.85
C GLU A 34 -0.71 4.18 23.44
N ILE A 35 0.36 4.05 22.66
CA ILE A 35 0.92 2.77 22.25
C ILE A 35 1.42 1.98 23.47
N ALA A 36 2.18 2.62 24.36
CA ALA A 36 2.71 1.99 25.56
C ALA A 36 1.59 1.52 26.50
N GLN A 37 0.58 2.36 26.70
CA GLN A 37 -0.61 2.02 27.49
C GLN A 37 -1.32 0.79 26.90
N ARG A 38 -1.46 0.72 25.58
CA ARG A 38 -2.13 -0.38 24.88
C ARG A 38 -1.32 -1.68 24.91
N ALA A 39 0.00 -1.58 24.78
CA ALA A 39 0.91 -2.71 24.92
C ALA A 39 1.10 -3.17 26.38
N GLY A 40 0.64 -2.39 27.37
CA GLY A 40 0.85 -2.69 28.79
C GLY A 40 2.31 -2.53 29.24
N VAL A 41 3.06 -1.64 28.59
CA VAL A 41 4.49 -1.41 28.83
C VAL A 41 4.79 0.01 29.27
N ASP A 42 5.99 0.24 29.82
CA ASP A 42 6.49 1.59 30.07
C ASP A 42 6.84 2.30 28.75
N PRO A 43 6.48 3.58 28.53
CA PRO A 43 6.85 4.33 27.32
C PRO A 43 8.36 4.34 27.01
N ALA A 44 9.23 4.25 28.02
CA ALA A 44 10.67 4.15 27.84
C ALA A 44 11.08 2.88 27.06
N MET A 45 10.27 1.81 27.10
CA MET A 45 10.54 0.59 26.33
C MET A 45 10.42 0.82 24.83
N ILE A 46 9.56 1.76 24.38
CA ILE A 46 9.48 2.12 22.95
C ILE A 46 10.77 2.79 22.50
N ALA A 47 11.28 3.75 23.28
CA ALA A 47 12.57 4.39 23.00
C ALA A 47 13.72 3.37 23.02
N HIS A 48 13.68 2.41 23.96
CA HIS A 48 14.68 1.35 24.05
C HIS A 48 14.71 0.44 22.81
N TYR A 49 13.55 -0.02 22.31
CA TYR A 49 13.50 -0.96 21.19
C TYR A 49 13.55 -0.33 19.80
N PHE A 50 13.06 0.90 19.67
CA PHE A 50 12.83 1.53 18.36
C PHE A 50 13.53 2.88 18.21
N GLY A 51 14.17 3.39 19.28
CA GLY A 51 14.89 4.66 19.31
C GLY A 51 13.97 5.89 19.35
N SER A 52 12.98 5.95 18.46
CA SER A 52 12.03 7.05 18.36
C SER A 52 10.65 6.57 17.90
N LYS A 53 9.64 7.45 17.99
CA LYS A 53 8.32 7.22 17.37
C LYS A 53 8.44 7.00 15.86
N GLY A 54 9.37 7.69 15.20
CA GLY A 54 9.68 7.49 13.78
C GLY A 54 10.22 6.09 13.51
N GLY A 55 11.20 5.63 14.29
CA GLY A 55 11.73 4.27 14.15
C GLY A 55 10.70 3.17 14.45
N LEU A 56 9.75 3.42 15.36
CA LEU A 56 8.61 2.53 15.57
C LEU A 56 7.66 2.54 14.38
N PHE A 57 7.36 3.72 13.82
CA PHE A 57 6.53 3.84 12.62
C PHE A 57 7.15 3.11 11.43
N ASP A 58 8.46 3.27 11.21
CA ASP A 58 9.20 2.55 10.18
C ASP A 58 9.11 1.03 10.40
N ALA A 59 9.26 0.57 11.65
CA ALA A 59 9.14 -0.85 11.97
C ALA A 59 7.72 -1.42 11.77
N VAL A 60 6.68 -0.61 11.99
CA VAL A 60 5.27 -0.98 11.77
C VAL A 60 4.93 -1.00 10.27
N THR A 61 5.44 -0.03 9.53
CA THR A 61 5.14 0.18 8.10
C THR A 61 6.08 -0.55 7.16
N ALA A 62 7.11 -1.21 7.69
CA ALA A 62 8.03 -2.03 6.92
C ALA A 62 7.29 -3.20 6.25
N LEU A 63 6.86 -2.99 5.01
CA LEU A 63 6.53 -4.07 4.10
C LEU A 63 7.82 -4.75 3.66
N ARG A 64 7.99 -6.02 4.04
CA ARG A 64 9.09 -6.86 3.55
C ARG A 64 8.76 -7.45 2.19
N ILE A 65 8.37 -6.59 1.26
CA ILE A 65 7.99 -6.95 -0.11
C ILE A 65 8.74 -6.01 -1.05
N ASP A 66 9.49 -6.57 -2.00
CA ASP A 66 10.01 -5.77 -3.10
C ASP A 66 8.90 -5.62 -4.16
N PRO A 67 8.54 -4.38 -4.57
CA PRO A 67 7.66 -4.15 -5.71
C PRO A 67 8.02 -4.97 -6.95
N ALA A 68 9.32 -5.17 -7.21
CA ALA A 68 9.80 -5.92 -8.35
C ALA A 68 9.26 -7.36 -8.35
N ASP A 69 9.21 -8.01 -7.18
CA ASP A 69 8.70 -9.37 -7.03
C ASP A 69 7.19 -9.43 -7.29
N VAL A 70 6.44 -8.40 -6.87
CA VAL A 70 4.99 -8.31 -7.08
C VAL A 70 4.66 -8.15 -8.57
N ILE A 71 5.45 -7.35 -9.29
CA ILE A 71 5.17 -7.04 -10.70
C ILE A 71 5.85 -7.98 -11.68
N ALA A 72 6.89 -8.73 -11.29
CA ALA A 72 7.58 -9.67 -12.18
C ALA A 72 6.59 -10.62 -12.90
N PRO A 73 5.62 -11.26 -12.22
CA PRO A 73 4.60 -12.04 -12.90
C PRO A 73 3.77 -11.21 -13.89
N VAL A 74 3.46 -9.95 -13.58
CA VAL A 74 2.70 -9.06 -14.47
C VAL A 74 3.48 -8.77 -15.75
N LEU A 75 4.79 -8.53 -15.66
CA LEU A 75 5.66 -8.23 -16.80
C LEU A 75 5.79 -9.41 -17.78
N GLU A 76 5.67 -10.64 -17.27
CA GLU A 76 5.66 -11.88 -18.05
C GLU A 76 4.28 -12.23 -18.63
N ALA A 77 3.24 -11.43 -18.37
CA ALA A 77 1.91 -11.66 -18.91
C ALA A 77 1.83 -11.32 -20.40
N ARG A 78 0.86 -11.94 -21.09
CA ARG A 78 0.43 -11.46 -22.40
C ARG A 78 -0.22 -10.07 -22.23
N PRO A 79 -0.09 -9.15 -23.21
CA PRO A 79 -0.65 -7.81 -23.09
C PRO A 79 -2.13 -7.78 -22.72
N GLU A 80 -2.93 -8.69 -23.28
CA GLU A 80 -4.37 -8.83 -23.02
C GLU A 80 -4.73 -9.23 -21.57
N ASP A 81 -3.79 -9.85 -20.85
CA ASP A 81 -3.98 -10.34 -19.48
C ASP A 81 -3.31 -9.42 -18.43
N ALA A 82 -2.55 -8.41 -18.88
CA ALA A 82 -1.67 -7.61 -18.03
C ALA A 82 -2.41 -6.92 -16.88
N ALA A 83 -3.55 -6.26 -17.17
CA ALA A 83 -4.33 -5.58 -16.14
C ALA A 83 -4.96 -6.55 -15.14
N ARG A 84 -5.51 -7.67 -15.61
CA ARG A 84 -6.09 -8.70 -14.74
C ARG A 84 -5.05 -9.20 -13.76
N ARG A 85 -3.84 -9.53 -14.26
CA ARG A 85 -2.74 -10.02 -13.44
C ARG A 85 -2.23 -8.96 -12.47
N LEU A 86 -2.12 -7.70 -12.90
CA LEU A 86 -1.74 -6.59 -12.03
C LEU A 86 -2.71 -6.42 -10.86
N VAL A 87 -4.01 -6.30 -11.14
CA VAL A 87 -5.03 -6.06 -10.11
C VAL A 87 -5.11 -7.26 -9.15
N ALA A 88 -5.05 -8.49 -9.66
CA ALA A 88 -5.07 -9.69 -8.83
C ALA A 88 -3.85 -9.79 -7.90
N GLN A 89 -2.64 -9.50 -8.42
CA GLN A 89 -1.41 -9.50 -7.61
C GLN A 89 -1.46 -8.42 -6.52
N LEU A 90 -1.94 -7.21 -6.86
CA LEU A 90 -2.10 -6.13 -5.91
C LEU A 90 -3.09 -6.51 -4.79
N ILE A 91 -4.27 -7.04 -5.13
CA ILE A 91 -5.26 -7.50 -4.14
C ILE A 91 -4.68 -8.61 -3.25
N THR A 92 -3.94 -9.57 -3.82
CA THR A 92 -3.29 -10.63 -3.04
C THR A 92 -2.33 -10.06 -2.00
N VAL A 93 -1.48 -9.11 -2.40
CA VAL A 93 -0.56 -8.43 -1.49
C VAL A 93 -1.33 -7.62 -0.45
N TRP A 94 -2.39 -6.95 -0.86
CA TRP A 94 -3.15 -6.09 0.05
C TRP A 94 -3.96 -6.87 1.08
N ASP A 95 -4.57 -7.99 0.70
CA ASP A 95 -5.29 -8.87 1.61
C ASP A 95 -4.32 -9.46 2.66
N ALA A 96 -3.10 -9.83 2.26
CA ALA A 96 -2.08 -10.33 3.18
C ALA A 96 -1.54 -9.25 4.15
N HIS A 97 -1.63 -7.97 3.79
CA HIS A 97 -1.01 -6.86 4.52
C HIS A 97 -1.95 -5.70 4.84
N ALA A 98 -3.26 -5.97 4.94
CA ALA A 98 -4.30 -4.94 5.01
C ALA A 98 -4.10 -3.95 6.16
N SER A 99 -3.67 -4.42 7.34
CA SER A 99 -3.42 -3.56 8.51
C SER A 99 -2.28 -2.56 8.26
N VAL A 100 -1.17 -3.02 7.70
CA VAL A 100 0.00 -2.20 7.38
C VAL A 100 -0.35 -1.17 6.30
N ILE A 101 -1.07 -1.60 5.27
CA ILE A 101 -1.52 -0.73 4.19
C ILE A 101 -2.44 0.37 4.70
N SER A 102 -3.43 0.03 5.53
CA SER A 102 -4.34 1.03 6.07
C SER A 102 -3.60 2.08 6.92
N VAL A 103 -2.58 1.68 7.69
CA VAL A 103 -1.70 2.60 8.41
C VAL A 103 -0.97 3.54 7.44
N MET A 104 -0.35 3.00 6.39
CA MET A 104 0.41 3.80 5.42
C MET A 104 -0.49 4.78 4.68
N VAL A 105 -1.66 4.34 4.21
CA VAL A 105 -2.60 5.18 3.46
C VAL A 105 -3.12 6.33 4.33
N ARG A 106 -3.60 6.03 5.54
CA ARG A 106 -4.07 7.08 6.45
C ARG A 106 -2.96 8.05 6.79
N SER A 107 -1.74 7.57 6.99
CA SER A 107 -0.57 8.43 7.23
C SER A 107 -0.26 9.33 6.04
N ALA A 108 -0.33 8.81 4.81
CA ALA A 108 -0.15 9.58 3.59
C ALA A 108 -1.21 10.69 3.43
N THR A 109 -2.45 10.50 3.90
CA THR A 109 -3.48 11.56 3.82
C THR A 109 -3.18 12.78 4.70
N ARG A 110 -2.33 12.64 5.73
CA ARG A 110 -2.04 13.67 6.73
C ARG A 110 -0.59 14.18 6.67
N ASN A 111 0.33 13.38 6.13
CA ASN A 111 1.76 13.67 6.11
C ASN A 111 2.31 13.63 4.68
N LYS A 112 2.77 14.80 4.19
CA LYS A 112 3.31 14.96 2.84
C LYS A 112 4.57 14.12 2.57
N VAL A 113 5.38 13.84 3.58
CA VAL A 113 6.59 13.01 3.43
C VAL A 113 6.19 11.56 3.17
N VAL A 114 5.27 11.02 3.99
CA VAL A 114 4.74 9.67 3.80
C VAL A 114 3.98 9.56 2.48
N ALA A 115 3.21 10.59 2.11
CA ALA A 115 2.55 10.67 0.82
C ALA A 115 3.54 10.61 -0.36
N GLY A 116 4.65 11.35 -0.27
CA GLY A 116 5.72 11.34 -1.27
C GLY A 116 6.39 9.97 -1.40
N GLN A 117 6.67 9.31 -0.28
CA GLN A 117 7.24 7.96 -0.25
C GLN A 117 6.28 6.93 -0.88
N MET A 118 5.01 6.96 -0.49
CA MET A 118 3.98 6.08 -1.05
C MET A 118 3.77 6.33 -2.55
N ARG A 119 3.76 7.60 -2.97
CA ARG A 119 3.72 7.99 -4.40
C ARG A 119 4.91 7.39 -5.15
N ALA A 120 6.13 7.58 -4.66
CA ALA A 120 7.34 7.08 -5.32
C ALA A 120 7.31 5.54 -5.41
N PHE A 121 6.87 4.85 -4.36
CA PHE A 121 6.73 3.40 -4.36
C PHE A 121 5.70 2.90 -5.38
N ILE A 122 4.50 3.49 -5.40
CA ILE A 122 3.42 3.07 -6.30
C ILE A 122 3.73 3.44 -7.74
N LEU A 123 4.05 4.70 -8.02
CA LEU A 123 4.27 5.15 -9.39
C LEU A 123 5.58 4.59 -9.95
N GLU A 124 6.71 4.84 -9.31
CA GLU A 124 8.01 4.55 -9.92
C GLU A 124 8.37 3.06 -9.87
N ARG A 125 8.02 2.36 -8.78
CA ARG A 125 8.44 0.96 -8.59
C ARG A 125 7.41 -0.08 -8.99
N ALA A 126 6.11 0.21 -8.87
CA ALA A 126 5.06 -0.76 -9.20
C ALA A 126 4.42 -0.48 -10.57
N VAL A 127 3.92 0.74 -10.80
CA VAL A 127 3.08 1.05 -11.97
C VAL A 127 3.93 1.34 -13.21
N ARG A 128 4.96 2.18 -13.12
CA ARG A 128 5.75 2.63 -14.26
C ARG A 128 6.40 1.49 -15.04
N PRO A 129 7.02 0.46 -14.42
CA PRO A 129 7.59 -0.65 -15.19
C PRO A 129 6.53 -1.42 -16.00
N VAL A 130 5.32 -1.59 -15.44
CA VAL A 130 4.20 -2.25 -16.12
C VAL A 130 3.70 -1.40 -17.29
N VAL A 131 3.53 -0.08 -17.09
CA VAL A 131 3.12 0.84 -18.15
C VAL A 131 4.15 0.88 -19.28
N THR A 132 5.44 1.03 -18.96
CA THR A 132 6.52 1.02 -19.96
C THR A 132 6.53 -0.27 -20.78
N ARG A 133 6.20 -1.41 -20.16
CA ARG A 133 6.18 -2.71 -20.83
C ARG A 133 5.00 -2.89 -21.79
N PHE A 134 3.83 -2.36 -21.46
CA PHE A 134 2.59 -2.65 -22.19
C PHE A 134 2.02 -1.46 -22.97
N SER A 135 2.56 -0.25 -22.78
CA SER A 135 2.16 0.92 -23.55
C SER A 135 2.43 0.70 -25.05
N PRO A 136 1.46 1.01 -25.93
CA PRO A 136 1.71 1.04 -27.36
C PRO A 136 2.52 2.27 -27.79
N ASP A 137 2.63 3.27 -26.91
CA ASP A 137 3.30 4.54 -27.16
C ASP A 137 4.60 4.65 -26.35
N PRO A 138 5.76 4.82 -26.98
CA PRO A 138 7.03 4.99 -26.29
C PRO A 138 7.27 6.43 -25.78
N ASP A 139 6.40 7.39 -26.08
CA ASP A 139 6.52 8.78 -25.61
C ASP A 139 6.52 8.83 -24.07
N PRO A 140 7.59 9.33 -23.43
CA PRO A 140 7.66 9.47 -21.99
C PRO A 140 6.49 10.25 -21.38
N GLU A 141 5.94 11.27 -22.07
CA GLU A 141 4.79 12.01 -21.54
C GLU A 141 3.55 11.11 -21.46
N GLN A 142 3.30 10.30 -22.49
CA GLN A 142 2.20 9.34 -22.51
C GLN A 142 2.36 8.25 -21.46
N ILE A 143 3.59 7.75 -21.24
CA ILE A 143 3.88 6.81 -20.15
C ILE A 143 3.52 7.40 -18.79
N GLU A 144 3.88 8.66 -18.52
CA GLU A 144 3.54 9.32 -17.26
C GLU A 144 2.03 9.50 -17.08
N VAL A 145 1.31 9.90 -18.14
CA VAL A 145 -0.15 10.02 -18.10
C VAL A 145 -0.81 8.67 -17.83
N ARG A 146 -0.41 7.61 -18.54
CA ARG A 146 -0.90 6.24 -18.31
C ARG A 146 -0.61 5.77 -16.89
N ALA A 147 0.60 6.01 -16.38
CA ALA A 147 0.96 5.65 -15.01
C ALA A 147 0.12 6.37 -13.96
N ALA A 148 -0.13 7.67 -14.14
CA ALA A 148 -1.02 8.43 -13.27
C ALA A 148 -2.46 7.90 -13.29
N LEU A 149 -2.99 7.56 -14.48
CA LEU A 149 -4.33 6.99 -14.62
C LEU A 149 -4.46 5.61 -13.97
N VAL A 150 -3.50 4.70 -14.21
CA VAL A 150 -3.46 3.38 -13.54
C VAL A 150 -3.36 3.54 -12.03
N ALA A 151 -2.46 4.41 -11.54
CA ALA A 151 -2.30 4.67 -10.11
C ALA A 151 -3.57 5.25 -9.49
N SER A 152 -4.36 6.05 -10.22
CA SER A 152 -5.64 6.58 -9.72
C SER A 152 -6.66 5.46 -9.42
N GLN A 153 -6.72 4.44 -10.28
CA GLN A 153 -7.62 3.29 -10.09
C GLN A 153 -7.14 2.42 -8.93
N VAL A 154 -5.84 2.15 -8.89
CA VAL A 154 -5.18 1.39 -7.82
C VAL A 154 -5.37 2.08 -6.46
N ALA A 155 -5.10 3.38 -6.36
CA ALA A 155 -5.26 4.15 -5.13
C ALA A 155 -6.73 4.27 -4.71
N GLY A 156 -7.64 4.45 -5.67
CA GLY A 156 -9.09 4.48 -5.43
C GLY A 156 -9.57 3.16 -4.83
N LEU A 157 -9.22 2.03 -5.46
CA LEU A 157 -9.56 0.70 -4.96
C LEU A 157 -8.96 0.42 -3.57
N LEU A 158 -7.68 0.75 -3.39
CA LEU A 158 -6.99 0.63 -2.11
C LEU A 158 -7.73 1.39 -0.99
N LEU A 159 -8.12 2.64 -1.27
CA LEU A 159 -8.80 3.50 -0.32
C LEU A 159 -10.21 2.98 -0.01
N THR A 160 -11.02 2.68 -1.03
CA THR A 160 -12.43 2.31 -0.84
C THR A 160 -12.61 0.91 -0.26
N ARG A 161 -11.78 -0.06 -0.67
CA ARG A 161 -11.84 -1.44 -0.18
C ARG A 161 -11.21 -1.61 1.22
N TYR A 162 -10.01 -1.08 1.46
CA TYR A 162 -9.25 -1.40 2.67
C TYR A 162 -9.31 -0.33 3.77
N VAL A 163 -9.48 0.95 3.40
CA VAL A 163 -9.41 2.07 4.36
C VAL A 163 -10.79 2.57 4.76
N LEU A 164 -11.64 2.87 3.77
CA LEU A 164 -13.00 3.34 3.99
C LEU A 164 -14.00 2.18 4.16
N ARG A 165 -13.64 0.99 3.66
CA ARG A 165 -14.43 -0.23 3.73
C ARG A 165 -15.88 -0.04 3.22
N TRP A 166 -16.02 0.52 2.02
CA TRP A 166 -17.32 0.71 1.37
C TRP A 166 -17.91 -0.61 0.89
N GLU A 167 -19.14 -0.93 1.27
CA GLU A 167 -19.86 -2.10 0.75
C GLU A 167 -20.52 -1.80 -0.62
N PRO A 168 -20.63 -2.77 -1.54
CA PRO A 168 -20.22 -4.18 -1.38
C PRO A 168 -18.72 -4.43 -1.60
N LEU A 169 -17.95 -3.40 -1.98
CA LEU A 169 -16.56 -3.54 -2.42
C LEU A 169 -15.62 -4.06 -1.33
N ALA A 170 -15.90 -3.76 -0.06
CA ALA A 170 -15.07 -4.17 1.07
C ALA A 170 -15.13 -5.68 1.34
N SER A 171 -16.31 -6.30 1.16
CA SER A 171 -16.53 -7.73 1.39
C SER A 171 -16.56 -8.56 0.12
N ALA A 172 -16.60 -7.92 -1.06
CA ALA A 172 -16.66 -8.61 -2.34
C ALA A 172 -15.50 -9.59 -2.55
N ASP A 173 -15.82 -10.69 -3.24
CA ASP A 173 -14.85 -11.66 -3.70
C ASP A 173 -13.74 -10.99 -4.55
N PRO A 174 -12.45 -11.31 -4.31
CA PRO A 174 -11.34 -10.74 -5.07
C PRO A 174 -11.48 -10.87 -6.58
N ASP A 175 -11.91 -12.02 -7.10
CA ASP A 175 -12.04 -12.23 -8.55
C ASP A 175 -13.16 -11.36 -9.12
N TRP A 176 -14.27 -11.21 -8.40
CA TRP A 176 -15.33 -10.27 -8.78
C TRP A 176 -14.81 -8.83 -8.89
N VAL A 177 -13.96 -8.39 -7.96
CA VAL A 177 -13.35 -7.05 -8.02
C VAL A 177 -12.39 -6.95 -9.20
N VAL A 178 -11.55 -7.95 -9.43
CA VAL A 178 -10.63 -7.99 -10.58
C VAL A 178 -11.40 -7.87 -11.88
N ASP A 179 -12.49 -8.62 -12.05
CA ASP A 179 -13.30 -8.62 -13.28
C ASP A 179 -13.90 -7.23 -13.59
N HIS A 180 -14.22 -6.44 -12.56
CA HIS A 180 -14.80 -5.10 -12.73
C HIS A 180 -13.75 -3.99 -12.89
N ILE A 181 -12.56 -4.13 -12.29
CA ILE A 181 -11.53 -3.09 -12.29
C ILE A 181 -10.52 -3.27 -13.43
N ALA A 182 -10.17 -4.51 -13.75
CA ALA A 182 -9.16 -4.82 -14.77
C ALA A 182 -9.47 -4.23 -16.14
N PRO A 183 -10.72 -4.20 -16.67
CA PRO A 183 -10.99 -3.62 -17.98
C PRO A 183 -10.60 -2.13 -18.08
N THR A 184 -10.86 -1.34 -17.04
CA THR A 184 -10.49 0.08 -16.98
C THR A 184 -8.97 0.25 -16.95
N VAL A 185 -8.28 -0.56 -16.14
CA VAL A 185 -6.81 -0.56 -16.09
C VAL A 185 -6.21 -1.00 -17.43
N GLN A 186 -6.79 -2.00 -18.10
CA GLN A 186 -6.37 -2.50 -19.41
C GLN A 186 -6.48 -1.41 -20.48
N ALA A 187 -7.57 -0.64 -20.45
CA ALA A 187 -7.77 0.50 -21.33
C ALA A 187 -6.67 1.57 -21.16
N TYR A 188 -6.23 1.84 -19.92
CA TYR A 188 -5.11 2.74 -19.67
C TYR A 188 -3.75 2.16 -20.03
N LEU A 189 -3.54 0.84 -19.89
CA LEU A 189 -2.27 0.20 -20.25
C LEU A 189 -2.07 0.14 -21.76
N THR A 190 -3.09 -0.26 -22.50
CA THR A 190 -2.95 -0.69 -23.91
C THR A 190 -3.84 0.07 -24.90
N GLY A 191 -4.91 0.71 -24.40
CA GLY A 191 -5.87 1.42 -25.24
C GLY A 191 -5.40 2.81 -25.70
N PRO A 192 -6.07 3.40 -26.69
CA PRO A 192 -5.83 4.78 -27.08
C PRO A 192 -6.21 5.73 -25.93
N LEU A 193 -5.38 6.74 -25.67
CA LEU A 193 -5.73 7.83 -24.75
C LEU A 193 -6.27 9.03 -25.54
N PRO A 194 -7.26 9.76 -25.01
CA PRO A 194 -7.67 11.03 -25.58
C PRO A 194 -6.49 12.00 -25.62
N SER A 195 -6.37 12.77 -26.71
CA SER A 195 -5.39 13.84 -26.80
C SER A 195 -5.63 14.86 -25.69
N ARG A 196 -4.56 15.28 -25.01
CA ARG A 196 -4.66 16.37 -24.05
C ARG A 196 -5.16 17.62 -24.80
N PRO A 197 -6.24 18.29 -24.35
CA PRO A 197 -6.65 19.53 -24.97
C PRO A 197 -5.49 20.52 -24.89
N SER A 198 -5.15 21.14 -26.01
CA SER A 198 -4.11 22.17 -26.07
C SER A 198 -4.42 23.23 -25.02
N ALA A 199 -3.45 23.53 -24.16
CA ALA A 199 -3.62 24.60 -23.19
C ALA A 199 -3.82 25.92 -23.97
N SER A 200 -5.03 26.46 -23.91
CA SER A 200 -5.38 27.80 -24.37
C SER A 200 -4.82 28.87 -23.43
#